data_AF-A0A8S0QGV4-F1
#
_entry.id   AF-A0A8S0QGV4-F1
#
_cell.length_a   1.000
_cell.length_b   1.000
_cell.length_c   1.000
_cell.angle_alpha   90.00
_cell.angle_beta   90.00
_cell.angle_gamma   90.00
#
_symmetry.space_group_name_H-M   'P 1'
#
loop_
_entity.id
_entity.type
_entity.pdbx_description
1 polymer ?
#
loop_
_entity_poly.entity_id
_entity_poly.type
_entity_poly.pdbx_seq_one_letter_code
_entity_poly.pdbx_strand_id
1 'polypeptide(L)' 'MQSELRWFKEVEKILRPLDVRNKNKQGKTPRELFTEEHEKLREAGEKWIKDTATSCMVVATLIATVALNASFTVSDGNK' A
#
# COMPACT_ATOMS: atom_id res chain seq x y z
N MET A 1 -8.70 -5.11 4.54
CA MET A 1 -8.37 -3.67 4.56
C MET A 1 -9.01 -2.82 3.45
N GLN A 2 -8.71 -2.99 2.15
CA GLN A 2 -9.25 -2.08 1.11
C GLN A 2 -10.79 -2.09 1.04
N SER A 3 -11.40 -3.28 1.06
CA SER A 3 -12.86 -3.43 1.08
C SER A 3 -13.49 -2.90 2.38
N GLU A 4 -12.87 -3.19 3.53
CA GLU A 4 -13.31 -2.65 4.84
C GLU A 4 -13.27 -1.13 4.88
N LEU A 5 -12.22 -0.50 4.33
CA LEU A 5 -12.08 0.95 4.29
C LEU A 5 -13.10 1.59 3.36
N ARG A 6 -13.46 0.91 2.25
CA ARG A 6 -14.56 1.34 1.39
C ARG A 6 -15.89 1.24 2.12
N TRP A 7 -16.15 0.10 2.77
CA TRP A 7 -17.37 -0.10 3.55
C TRP A 7 -17.50 0.93 4.68
N PHE A 8 -16.42 1.20 5.40
CA PHE A 8 -16.36 2.22 6.46
C PHE A 8 -16.74 3.61 5.93
N LYS A 9 -16.21 4.01 4.77
CA LYS A 9 -16.57 5.27 4.12
C LYS A 9 -18.04 5.33 3.71
N GLU A 10 -18.62 4.24 3.21
CA GLU A 10 -20.04 4.22 2.85
C GLU A 10 -20.93 4.32 4.10
N VAL A 11 -20.55 3.68 5.19
CA VAL A 11 -21.24 3.83 6.49
C VAL A 11 -21.12 5.27 7.01
N GLU A 12 -19.93 5.88 6.94
CA GLU A 12 -19.72 7.28 7.35
C GLU A 12 -20.64 8.27 6.61
N LYS A 13 -20.95 8.02 5.33
CA LYS A 13 -21.84 8.89 4.52
C LYS A 13 -23.31 8.83 4.95
N ILE A 14 -23.74 7.71 5.53
CA ILE A 14 -25.14 7.49 5.93
C ILE A 14 -25.38 8.02 7.35
N LEU A 15 -24.31 8.13 8.15
CA LEU A 15 -24.37 8.62 9.52
C LEU A 15 -24.53 10.14 9.60
N ARG A 16 -25.16 10.61 10.68
CA ARG A 16 -25.21 12.06 10.96
C ARG A 16 -23.82 12.55 11.35
N PRO A 17 -23.47 13.82 11.08
CA PRO A 17 -22.15 14.37 11.41
C PRO A 17 -21.76 14.27 12.89
N LEU A 18 -22.74 14.29 13.80
CA LEU A 18 -22.54 14.08 15.23
C LEU A 18 -22.09 12.65 15.55
N ASP A 19 -22.69 11.66 14.89
CA ASP A 19 -22.42 10.24 15.13
C ASP A 19 -21.00 9.87 14.65
N VAL A 20 -20.54 10.46 13.54
CA VAL A 20 -19.16 10.28 13.02
C VAL A 20 -18.09 10.83 13.98
N ARG A 21 -18.42 11.87 14.75
CA ARG A 21 -17.51 12.48 15.74
C ARG A 21 -17.71 11.97 17.16
N ASN A 22 -18.78 11.20 17.40
CA ASN A 22 -19.13 10.78 18.74
C ASN A 22 -18.08 9.80 19.28
N LYS A 23 -17.71 9.97 20.54
CA LYS A 23 -16.70 9.12 21.17
C LYS A 23 -17.38 7.95 21.88
N ASN A 24 -16.76 6.77 21.80
CA ASN A 24 -17.17 5.62 22.59
C ASN A 24 -16.80 5.84 24.08
N LYS A 25 -17.14 4.88 24.96
CA LYS A 25 -16.82 4.94 26.40
C LYS A 25 -15.32 5.06 26.72
N GLN A 26 -14.46 4.72 25.75
CA GLN A 26 -13.00 4.84 25.86
C GLN A 26 -12.46 6.16 25.30
N GLY A 27 -13.34 7.08 24.88
CA GLY A 27 -12.94 8.39 24.35
C GLY A 27 -12.46 8.37 22.90
N LYS A 28 -12.69 7.27 22.16
CA LYS A 28 -12.28 7.10 20.76
C LYS A 28 -13.43 7.35 19.80
N THR A 29 -13.16 8.08 18.73
CA THR A 29 -14.07 8.22 17.58
C THR A 29 -14.14 6.91 16.78
N PRO A 30 -15.17 6.69 15.95
CA PRO A 30 -15.26 5.54 15.06
C PRO A 30 -14.01 5.37 14.19
N ARG A 31 -13.41 6.49 13.75
CA ARG A 31 -12.21 6.48 12.89
C ARG A 31 -10.96 6.02 13.65
N GLU A 32 -10.77 6.52 14.87
CA GLU A 32 -9.67 6.11 15.74
C GLU A 32 -9.78 4.62 16.07
N LEU A 33 -10.97 4.17 16.48
CA LEU A 33 -11.21 2.75 16.77
C LEU A 33 -10.98 1.87 15.55
N PHE A 34 -11.50 2.25 14.38
CA PHE A 34 -11.25 1.52 13.14
C PHE A 34 -9.76 1.39 12.83
N THR A 35 -9.00 2.46 13.04
CA THR A 35 -7.55 2.46 12.76
C THR A 35 -6.79 1.55 13.71
N GLU A 36 -7.14 1.54 14.99
CA GLU A 36 -6.52 0.70 16.02
C GLU A 36 -6.81 -0.78 15.77
N GLU A 37 -8.07 -1.16 15.52
CA GLU A 37 -8.45 -2.55 15.26
C GLU A 37 -7.78 -3.12 14.00
N HIS A 38 -7.43 -2.27 13.03
CA HIS A 38 -6.80 -2.67 11.79
C HIS A 38 -5.29 -2.41 11.74
N GLU A 39 -4.66 -1.98 12.85
CA GLU A 39 -3.24 -1.60 12.89
C GLU A 39 -2.33 -2.73 12.44
N LYS A 40 -2.52 -3.94 12.98
CA LYS A 40 -1.72 -5.13 12.62
C LYS A 40 -1.85 -5.48 11.13
N LEU A 41 -3.05 -5.33 10.57
CA LEU A 41 -3.27 -5.60 9.15
C LEU A 41 -2.60 -4.53 8.27
N ARG A 42 -2.56 -3.28 8.73
CA ARG A 42 -1.85 -2.18 8.05
C ARG A 42 -0.35 -2.46 8.02
N GLU A 43 0.23 -2.82 9.16
CA GLU A 43 1.66 -3.15 9.28
C GLU A 43 2.04 -4.35 8.41
N ALA A 44 1.22 -5.41 8.42
CA ALA A 44 1.43 -6.57 7.56
C ALA A 44 1.36 -6.19 6.07
N GLY A 45 0.43 -5.31 5.70
CA GLY A 45 0.30 -4.78 4.34
C GLY A 45 1.51 -3.95 3.92
N GLU A 46 1.98 -3.04 4.77
CA GLU A 46 3.19 -2.25 4.52
C GLU A 46 4.41 -3.14 4.30
N LYS A 47 4.59 -4.13 5.17
CA LYS A 47 5.68 -5.11 5.05
C LYS A 47 5.58 -5.88 3.72
N TRP A 48 4.41 -6.41 3.40
CA TRP A 48 4.20 -7.19 2.17
C TRP A 48 4.52 -6.37 0.90
N ILE A 49 4.09 -5.12 0.83
CA ILE A 49 4.37 -4.24 -0.31
C ILE A 49 5.87 -3.95 -0.41
N LYS A 50 6.52 -3.65 0.72
CA LYS A 50 7.96 -3.37 0.76
C LYS A 50 8.79 -4.58 0.31
N ASP A 51 8.46 -5.76 0.83
CA ASP A 51 9.16 -7.00 0.49
C ASP A 51 8.99 -7.34 -1.00
N THR A 52 7.76 -7.20 -1.51
CA THR A 52 7.44 -7.40 -2.93
C THR A 52 8.17 -6.40 -3.82
N ALA A 53 8.13 -5.10 -3.48
CA ALA A 53 8.82 -4.07 -4.25
C ALA A 53 10.34 -4.29 -4.26
N THR A 54 10.92 -4.70 -3.14
CA THR A 54 12.35 -5.02 -3.04
C THR A 54 12.72 -6.18 -3.96
N SER A 55 11.93 -7.26 -3.96
CA SER A 55 12.12 -8.38 -4.87
C SER A 55 12.01 -7.96 -6.34
N CYS A 56 10.99 -7.18 -6.70
CA CYS A 56 10.82 -6.67 -8.06
C CYS A 56 11.96 -5.76 -8.51
N MET A 57 12.51 -4.92 -7.62
CA MET A 57 13.64 -4.06 -7.95
C MET A 57 14.87 -4.88 -8.32
N VAL A 58 15.17 -5.97 -7.59
CA VAL A 58 16.30 -6.86 -7.94
C VAL A 58 16.14 -7.42 -9.34
N VAL A 59 14.95 -7.91 -9.69
CA VAL A 59 14.65 -8.44 -11.03
C VAL A 59 14.78 -7.35 -12.09
N ALA A 60 14.22 -6.15 -11.83
CA ALA A 60 14.30 -5.02 -12.75
C ALA A 60 15.76 -4.58 -13.00
N THR A 61 16.60 -4.54 -11.95
CA THR A 61 18.02 -4.23 -12.07
C THR A 61 18.77 -5.26 -12.93
N LEU A 62 18.46 -6.56 -12.77
CA LEU A 62 19.06 -7.61 -13.60
C LEU A 62 18.68 -7.43 -15.08
N ILE A 63 17.39 -7.19 -15.37
CA ILE A 63 16.91 -6.96 -16.74
C ILE A 63 17.58 -5.73 -17.35
N ALA A 64 17.63 -4.61 -16.60
CA ALA A 64 18.26 -3.38 -17.06
C ALA A 64 19.75 -3.58 -17.38
N THR A 65 20.47 -4.31 -16.54
CA THR A 65 21.89 -4.63 -16.76
C THR A 65 22.09 -5.43 -18.05
N VAL A 66 21.27 -6.47 -18.29
CA VAL A 66 21.37 -7.28 -19.52
C VAL A 66 21.04 -6.45 -20.76
N ALA A 67 19.99 -5.63 -20.70
CA ALA A 67 19.59 -4.76 -21.81
C ALA A 67 20.68 -3.73 -22.15
N LEU A 68 21.28 -3.09 -21.13
CA LEU A 68 22.40 -2.17 -21.32
C LEU A 68 23.58 -2.87 -22.01
N ASN A 69 24.02 -4.01 -21.48
CA ASN A 69 25.13 -4.76 -22.08
C ASN A 69 24.86 -5.15 -23.55
N ALA A 70 23.65 -5.64 -23.84
CA ALA A 70 23.26 -5.99 -25.21
C ALA A 70 23.20 -4.78 -26.16
N SER A 71 22.78 -3.61 -25.66
CA SER A 71 22.75 -2.39 -26.48
C SER A 71 24.16 -1.92 -26.88
N PHE A 72 25.14 -2.09 -25.99
CA PHE A 72 26.53 -1.72 -26.28
C PHE A 72 27.22 -2.70 -27.22
N THR A 73 26.99 -4.02 -27.08
CA THR A 73 27.59 -5.02 -27.98
C THR A 73 27.07 -4.92 -29.42
N VAL A 74 25.78 -4.60 -29.61
CA VAL A 74 25.19 -4.38 -30.95
C VAL A 74 25.79 -3.14 -31.64
N SER A 75 26.15 -2.10 -30.89
CA SER A 75 26.75 -0.89 -31.47
C SER A 75 28.22 -1.05 -31.86
N ASP A 76 28.92 -2.05 -31.31
CA ASP A 76 30.34 -2.32 -31.60
C ASP A 76 30.51 -3.21 -32.85
N GLY A 77 29.54 -4.09 -33.13
CA GLY A 77 29.56 -4.98 -34.30
C GLY A 77 29.12 -4.38 -35.65
N ASN A 78 28.80 -3.08 -35.70
CA ASN A 78 28.36 -2.36 -36.91
C ASN A 78 29.43 -1.36 -37.43
N LYS A 79 30.71 -1.71 -37.31
CA LYS A 79 31.82 -1.10 -38.06
C LYS A 79 32.62 -2.16 -38.77
#